data_AF-A0A433ULD5-F1
#
_entry.id   AF-A0A433ULD5-F1
#
_cell.length_a   1.000
_cell.length_b   1.000
_cell.length_c   1.000
_cell.angle_alpha   90.00
_cell.angle_beta   90.00
_cell.angle_gamma   90.00
#
_symmetry.space_group_name_H-M   'P 1'
#
loop_
_entity.id
_entity.type
_entity.pdbx_description
1 polymer ?
#
loop_
_entity_poly.entity_id
_entity_poly.type
_entity_poly.pdbx_seq_one_letter_code
_entity_poly.pdbx_strand_id
1 'polypeptide(L)'
;MKKYRLFGAISAVCVALSILYSFVGVSQTPIPRVQLSTNPPLEQIHPFEAGTDKPQSPVTLTLQALDAMGKPLENTKISLQILTPPPNPWLTTDFPIVEGTKLLQMDAAAPDGKLEIQQMLPIRGNYQLRVNVSPLVANAFTPYEQTLNLNIQENPVKYKYFAVFAAILLSVGLLGGWVIGGQEELRQGEIAPQSVRLLLSALTVVAIVTLLFINISAEVAEAHGSGHSSGKEEIAPSVQKSQGLEVRVEGNKNATVGKLANLTVNVKDTATGQPIKDVGLQVKAIALEDNLTVFAYKGVTDQEGKLTWQEQFFDGAPHKVEVEATPSPGSKRQFPVVKVAQEVEVEGIAPPMYVRLIGLFYFTAIVGIGMAMGLLIQHRRKPQAGAN
;
A
#
# COMPACT_ATOMS: atom_id res chain seq x y z
N MET A 1 -13.28 64.49 34.48
CA MET A 1 -12.15 64.35 33.52
C MET A 1 -11.00 63.44 34.00
N LYS A 2 -10.70 63.29 35.29
CA LYS A 2 -9.60 62.41 35.78
C LYS A 2 -9.80 60.90 35.51
N LYS A 3 -11.04 60.38 35.57
CA LYS A 3 -11.33 58.93 35.39
C LYS A 3 -11.07 58.44 33.96
N TYR A 4 -11.34 59.25 32.93
CA TYR A 4 -11.12 58.88 31.52
C TYR A 4 -9.62 58.84 31.13
N ARG A 5 -8.77 59.60 31.81
CA ARG A 5 -7.31 59.55 31.61
C ARG A 5 -6.70 58.22 32.09
N LEU A 6 -7.25 57.65 33.16
CA LEU A 6 -6.83 56.36 33.70
C LEU A 6 -7.17 55.21 32.73
N PHE A 7 -8.39 55.20 32.18
CA PHE A 7 -8.80 54.20 31.19
C PHE A 7 -8.00 54.30 29.88
N GLY A 8 -7.69 55.52 29.43
CA GLY A 8 -6.81 55.72 28.27
C GLY A 8 -5.38 55.19 28.50
N ALA A 9 -4.82 55.40 29.69
CA ALA A 9 -3.49 54.88 30.05
C ALA A 9 -3.46 53.35 30.14
N ILE A 10 -4.49 52.73 30.74
CA ILE A 10 -4.60 51.26 30.83
C ILE A 10 -4.73 50.66 29.42
N SER A 11 -5.56 51.24 28.56
CA SER A 11 -5.73 50.77 27.18
C SER A 11 -4.42 50.88 26.38
N ALA A 12 -3.69 51.99 26.51
CA ALA A 12 -2.40 52.16 25.86
C ALA A 12 -1.36 51.15 26.34
N VAL A 13 -1.33 50.84 27.65
CA VAL A 13 -0.43 49.83 28.23
C VAL A 13 -0.79 48.43 27.73
N CYS A 14 -2.07 48.07 27.66
CA CYS A 14 -2.50 46.78 27.12
C CYS A 14 -2.13 46.62 25.64
N VAL A 15 -2.36 47.64 24.82
CA VAL A 15 -1.98 47.61 23.39
C VAL A 15 -0.46 47.52 23.22
N ALA A 16 0.31 48.29 23.99
CA ALA A 16 1.77 48.22 23.96
C ALA A 16 2.29 46.84 24.40
N LEU A 17 1.68 46.24 25.42
CA LEU A 17 2.01 44.88 25.86
C LEU A 17 1.66 43.83 24.81
N SER A 18 0.52 43.94 24.12
CA SER A 18 0.15 43.03 23.03
C SER A 18 1.10 43.13 21.83
N ILE A 19 1.57 44.33 21.50
CA ILE A 19 2.58 44.56 20.45
C ILE A 19 3.93 43.97 20.89
N LEU A 20 4.37 44.22 22.14
CA LEU A 20 5.61 43.64 22.67
C LEU A 20 5.54 42.11 22.74
N TYR A 21 4.38 41.52 23.06
CA TYR A 21 4.19 40.07 23.07
C TYR A 21 4.20 39.45 21.66
N SER A 22 3.78 40.20 20.64
CA SER A 22 3.86 39.76 19.24
C SER A 22 5.26 39.90 18.63
N PHE A 23 6.15 40.68 19.27
CA PHE A 23 7.58 40.73 18.95
C PHE A 23 8.42 39.68 19.68
N VAL A 24 7.86 38.94 20.64
CA VAL A 24 8.46 37.68 21.11
C VAL A 24 8.19 36.63 20.02
N GLY A 25 8.84 36.82 18.87
CA GLY A 25 8.93 35.81 17.84
C GLY A 25 9.46 34.56 18.49
N VAL A 26 8.68 33.47 18.39
CA VAL A 26 9.12 32.14 18.78
C VAL A 26 10.35 31.85 17.93
N SER A 27 11.53 32.11 18.48
CA SER A 27 12.79 31.67 17.91
C SER A 27 12.75 30.15 18.02
N GLN A 28 12.20 29.49 17.00
CA GLN A 28 12.28 28.04 16.88
C GLN A 28 13.76 27.71 16.83
N THR A 29 14.28 27.15 17.93
CA THR A 29 15.62 26.58 17.94
C THR A 29 15.70 25.62 16.77
N PRO A 30 16.66 25.78 15.84
CA PRO A 30 16.74 24.91 14.69
C PRO A 30 16.91 23.45 15.16
N ILE A 31 16.04 22.55 14.69
CA ILE A 31 16.01 21.14 15.11
C ILE A 31 16.43 20.27 13.92
N PRO A 32 17.30 19.26 14.12
CA PRO A 32 17.58 18.23 13.11
C PRO A 32 16.28 17.61 12.58
N ARG A 33 16.27 17.25 11.30
CA ARG A 33 15.08 16.70 10.65
C ARG A 33 15.43 15.75 9.51
N VAL A 34 14.44 15.00 9.07
CA VAL A 34 14.48 14.18 7.85
C VAL A 34 13.61 14.86 6.80
N GLN A 35 14.19 15.09 5.63
CA GLN A 35 13.46 15.57 4.46
C GLN A 35 13.07 14.37 3.59
N LEU A 36 11.77 14.19 3.36
CA LEU A 36 11.23 13.21 2.43
C LEU A 36 10.96 13.86 1.08
N SER A 37 11.36 13.18 0.02
CA SER A 37 10.96 13.48 -1.36
C SER A 37 10.57 12.19 -2.08
N THR A 38 9.66 12.30 -3.05
CA THR A 38 9.12 11.16 -3.79
C THR A 38 9.27 11.37 -5.29
N ASN A 39 9.46 10.27 -6.03
CA ASN A 39 9.32 10.24 -7.47
C ASN A 39 8.48 9.02 -7.87
N PRO A 40 7.30 9.19 -8.50
CA PRO A 40 6.69 10.47 -8.91
C PRO A 40 6.28 11.37 -7.74
N PRO A 41 5.92 12.65 -7.99
CA PRO A 41 5.38 13.55 -6.95
C PRO A 41 4.14 12.94 -6.29
N LEU A 42 3.91 13.28 -5.01
CA LEU A 42 2.87 12.66 -4.18
C LEU A 42 1.48 12.59 -4.83
N GLU A 43 1.09 13.61 -5.57
CA GLU A 43 -0.22 13.72 -6.23
C GLU A 43 -0.44 12.69 -7.35
N GLN A 44 0.65 12.13 -7.90
CA GLN A 44 0.63 11.15 -8.98
C GLN A 44 0.84 9.72 -8.46
N ILE A 45 1.03 9.55 -7.15
CA ILE A 45 1.18 8.24 -6.54
C ILE A 45 -0.22 7.66 -6.29
N HIS A 46 -0.45 6.48 -6.84
CA HIS A 46 -1.64 5.68 -6.61
C HIS A 46 -1.27 4.32 -6.00
N PRO A 47 -2.19 3.66 -5.28
CA PRO A 47 -1.99 2.31 -4.80
C PRO A 47 -1.78 1.33 -5.95
N PHE A 48 -1.13 0.21 -5.64
CA PHE A 48 -1.05 -0.93 -6.54
C PHE A 48 -2.45 -1.39 -6.99
N GLU A 49 -2.61 -1.69 -8.27
CA GLU A 49 -3.83 -2.27 -8.83
C GLU A 49 -3.53 -3.64 -9.44
N ALA A 50 -4.01 -4.70 -8.81
CA ALA A 50 -3.88 -6.06 -9.32
C ALA A 50 -4.73 -6.28 -10.58
N GLY A 51 -4.26 -7.11 -11.50
CA GLY A 51 -5.01 -7.53 -12.68
C GLY A 51 -5.25 -6.43 -13.72
N THR A 52 -4.37 -5.42 -13.77
CA THR A 52 -4.40 -4.38 -14.80
C THR A 52 -3.29 -4.58 -15.81
N ASP A 53 -3.57 -4.40 -17.10
CA ASP A 53 -2.55 -4.43 -18.17
C ASP A 53 -1.61 -3.23 -18.15
N LYS A 54 -1.84 -2.26 -17.23
CA LYS A 54 -1.04 -1.05 -17.15
C LYS A 54 0.24 -1.35 -16.37
N PRO A 55 1.43 -1.09 -16.94
CA PRO A 55 2.67 -1.18 -16.19
C PRO A 55 2.63 -0.25 -14.99
N GLN A 56 2.87 -0.80 -13.81
CA GLN A 56 3.02 -0.04 -12.58
C GLN A 56 4.48 -0.07 -12.16
N SER A 57 4.92 0.97 -11.47
CA SER A 57 6.28 1.09 -10.98
C SER A 57 6.27 1.50 -9.52
N PRO A 58 7.20 0.97 -8.71
CA PRO A 58 7.30 1.34 -7.30
C PRO A 58 7.68 2.82 -7.18
N VAL A 59 7.29 3.42 -6.05
CA VAL A 59 7.59 4.83 -5.76
C VAL A 59 9.00 4.93 -5.22
N THR A 60 9.83 5.80 -5.80
CA THR A 60 11.12 6.16 -5.19
C THR A 60 10.88 7.08 -4.00
N LEU A 61 11.27 6.63 -2.81
CA LEU A 61 11.29 7.40 -1.57
C LEU A 61 12.73 7.78 -1.26
N THR A 62 13.00 9.08 -1.15
CA THR A 62 14.30 9.62 -0.75
C THR A 62 14.18 10.30 0.60
N LEU A 63 14.93 9.81 1.58
CA LEU A 63 15.05 10.34 2.93
C LEU A 63 16.43 10.96 3.10
N GLN A 64 16.48 12.28 3.31
CA GLN A 64 17.72 13.00 3.60
C GLN A 64 17.75 13.43 5.07
N ALA A 65 18.72 12.93 5.82
CA ALA A 65 19.00 13.36 7.18
C ALA A 65 19.72 14.72 7.17
N LEU A 66 19.18 15.69 7.90
CA LEU A 66 19.66 17.06 7.98
C LEU A 66 19.94 17.45 9.44
N ASP A 67 21.03 18.19 9.64
CA ASP A 67 21.34 18.81 10.93
C ASP A 67 20.39 19.99 11.23
N ALA A 68 20.56 20.59 12.41
CA ALA A 68 19.82 21.77 12.84
C ALA A 68 19.97 22.97 11.87
N MET A 69 21.09 23.06 11.14
CA MET A 69 21.35 24.11 10.16
C MET A 69 20.81 23.79 8.76
N GLY A 70 20.19 22.63 8.57
CA GLY A 70 19.69 22.17 7.28
C GLY A 70 20.75 21.60 6.35
N LYS A 71 21.95 21.26 6.85
CA LYS A 71 23.00 20.58 6.08
C LYS A 71 22.84 19.06 6.16
N PRO A 72 23.15 18.31 5.08
CA PRO A 72 23.21 16.86 5.11
C PRO A 72 24.13 16.35 6.22
N LEU A 73 23.66 15.36 6.98
CA LEU A 73 24.48 14.63 7.95
C LEU A 73 25.25 13.53 7.24
N GLU A 74 26.56 13.43 7.46
CA GLU A 74 27.38 12.34 6.91
C GLU A 74 27.47 11.16 7.88
N ASN A 75 27.79 9.97 7.36
CA ASN A 75 28.02 8.74 8.12
C ASN A 75 26.85 8.41 9.06
N THR A 76 25.64 8.38 8.53
CA THR A 76 24.43 8.12 9.30
C THR A 76 23.95 6.68 9.13
N LYS A 77 23.32 6.14 10.17
CA LYS A 77 22.46 4.97 10.08
C LYS A 77 21.03 5.46 10.07
N ILE A 78 20.29 5.12 9.02
CA ILE A 78 18.87 5.44 8.86
C ILE A 78 18.10 4.14 9.04
N SER A 79 17.36 4.06 10.15
CA SER A 79 16.41 2.99 10.42
C SER A 79 15.02 3.46 10.00
N LEU A 80 14.44 2.80 9.00
CA LEU A 80 13.15 3.13 8.40
C LEU A 80 12.13 2.06 8.72
N GLN A 81 10.95 2.47 9.18
CA GLN A 81 9.74 1.64 9.21
C GLN A 81 8.63 2.32 8.41
N ILE A 82 8.02 1.58 7.49
CA ILE A 82 6.83 2.02 6.75
C ILE A 82 5.62 1.28 7.32
N LEU A 83 4.70 2.02 7.94
CA LEU A 83 3.45 1.50 8.47
C LEU A 83 2.32 1.78 7.49
N THR A 84 1.52 0.76 7.21
CA THR A 84 0.35 0.90 6.36
C THR A 84 -0.77 1.65 7.09
N PRO A 85 -1.70 2.27 6.35
CA PRO A 85 -2.88 2.92 6.93
C PRO A 85 -3.68 1.97 7.84
N PRO A 86 -4.27 2.46 8.95
CA PRO A 86 -5.04 1.63 9.87
C PRO A 86 -6.30 1.06 9.20
N PRO A 87 -6.83 -0.07 9.70
CA PRO A 87 -7.98 -0.71 9.10
C PRO A 87 -9.25 0.12 9.20
N ASN A 88 -10.08 0.04 8.16
CA ASN A 88 -11.41 0.65 8.16
C ASN A 88 -12.47 -0.45 8.04
N PRO A 89 -13.27 -0.71 9.09
CA PRO A 89 -14.21 -1.82 9.09
C PRO A 89 -15.34 -1.67 8.06
N TRP A 90 -15.63 -0.45 7.58
CA TRP A 90 -16.73 -0.18 6.67
C TRP A 90 -16.28 -0.01 5.21
N LEU A 91 -15.07 0.48 4.99
CA LEU A 91 -14.55 0.78 3.65
C LEU A 91 -13.09 0.31 3.54
N THR A 92 -12.92 -1.01 3.49
CA THR A 92 -11.62 -1.64 3.32
C THR A 92 -11.01 -1.31 1.96
N THR A 93 -9.71 -1.47 1.89
CA THR A 93 -8.90 -1.39 0.67
C THR A 93 -8.92 -2.73 -0.07
N ASP A 94 -8.23 -2.78 -1.21
CA ASP A 94 -8.17 -3.97 -2.06
C ASP A 94 -7.42 -5.13 -1.37
N PHE A 95 -6.58 -4.80 -0.38
CA PHE A 95 -5.82 -5.76 0.43
C PHE A 95 -6.14 -5.58 1.93
N PRO A 96 -7.31 -6.01 2.43
CA PRO A 96 -7.70 -5.77 3.83
C PRO A 96 -6.73 -6.35 4.86
N ILE A 97 -6.02 -7.43 4.50
CA ILE A 97 -5.08 -8.12 5.40
C ILE A 97 -3.79 -7.32 5.65
N VAL A 98 -3.47 -6.36 4.78
CA VAL A 98 -2.28 -5.50 4.94
C VAL A 98 -2.58 -4.23 5.73
N GLU A 99 -3.84 -3.92 6.02
CA GLU A 99 -4.21 -2.72 6.78
C GLU A 99 -3.71 -2.78 8.23
N GLY A 100 -3.12 -1.67 8.71
CA GLY A 100 -2.60 -1.55 10.08
C GLY A 100 -1.37 -2.41 10.38
N THR A 101 -0.61 -2.78 9.35
CA THR A 101 0.57 -3.63 9.46
C THR A 101 1.86 -2.86 9.12
N LYS A 102 3.01 -3.53 9.21
CA LYS A 102 4.30 -3.01 8.77
C LYS A 102 4.56 -3.49 7.35
N LEU A 103 4.76 -2.55 6.43
CA LEU A 103 5.11 -2.85 5.04
C LEU A 103 6.62 -3.13 4.90
N LEU A 104 7.44 -2.30 5.54
CA LEU A 104 8.89 -2.38 5.46
C LEU A 104 9.50 -2.01 6.82
N GLN A 105 10.56 -2.71 7.19
CA GLN A 105 11.46 -2.31 8.27
C GLN A 105 12.91 -2.58 7.83
N MET A 106 13.75 -1.57 7.80
CA MET A 106 15.14 -1.72 7.35
C MET A 106 16.09 -0.82 8.12
N ASP A 107 17.33 -1.28 8.22
CA ASP A 107 18.46 -0.53 8.75
C ASP A 107 19.48 -0.35 7.64
N ALA A 108 19.73 0.90 7.22
CA ALA A 108 20.70 1.19 6.18
C ALA A 108 21.81 2.13 6.67
N ALA A 109 23.04 1.81 6.27
CA ALA A 109 24.13 2.76 6.31
C ALA A 109 23.98 3.76 5.16
N ALA A 110 23.97 5.05 5.50
CA ALA A 110 23.83 6.18 4.60
C ALA A 110 25.04 7.13 4.80
N PRO A 111 26.17 6.88 4.11
CA PRO A 111 27.40 7.67 4.24
C PRO A 111 27.23 9.16 3.94
N ASP A 112 26.32 9.51 3.05
CA ASP A 112 25.96 10.87 2.62
C ASP A 112 24.68 11.40 3.30
N GLY A 113 24.15 10.66 4.29
CA GLY A 113 22.90 11.02 4.97
C GLY A 113 21.65 10.75 4.16
N LYS A 114 21.76 10.09 3.01
CA LYS A 114 20.66 9.83 2.10
C LYS A 114 20.32 8.33 2.08
N LEU A 115 19.03 8.03 2.27
CA LEU A 115 18.46 6.70 2.00
C LEU A 115 17.49 6.81 0.83
N GLU A 116 17.76 6.06 -0.23
CA GLU A 116 16.90 5.95 -1.40
C GLU A 116 16.42 4.51 -1.56
N ILE A 117 15.10 4.33 -1.57
CA ILE A 117 14.44 3.05 -1.83
C ILE A 117 13.34 3.24 -2.85
N GLN A 118 12.95 2.16 -3.52
CA GLN A 118 11.70 2.09 -4.26
C GLN A 118 10.77 1.14 -3.53
N GLN A 119 9.52 1.55 -3.32
CA GLN A 119 8.52 0.75 -2.63
C GLN A 119 7.19 0.81 -3.38
N MET A 120 6.64 -0.36 -3.68
CA MET A 120 5.25 -0.47 -4.10
C MET A 120 4.34 -0.24 -2.89
N LEU A 121 3.36 0.66 -3.04
CA LEU A 121 2.41 1.01 -1.99
C LEU A 121 1.08 0.31 -2.28
N PRO A 122 0.71 -0.75 -1.56
CA PRO A 122 -0.38 -1.62 -1.99
C PRO A 122 -1.78 -1.03 -1.79
N ILE A 123 -1.95 -0.08 -0.87
CA ILE A 123 -3.27 0.39 -0.45
C ILE A 123 -3.34 1.92 -0.34
N ARG A 124 -4.55 2.48 -0.45
CA ARG A 124 -4.79 3.91 -0.23
C ARG A 124 -4.71 4.27 1.26
N GLY A 125 -4.44 5.54 1.55
CA GLY A 125 -4.53 6.13 2.89
C GLY A 125 -3.23 6.77 3.36
N ASN A 126 -3.19 7.13 4.64
CA ASN A 126 -2.04 7.80 5.25
C ASN A 126 -1.04 6.80 5.85
N TYR A 127 0.08 6.60 5.16
CA TYR A 127 1.21 5.83 5.63
C TYR A 127 2.05 6.62 6.63
N GLN A 128 2.58 5.93 7.64
CA GLN A 128 3.54 6.52 8.58
C GLN A 128 4.94 5.99 8.30
N LEU A 129 5.87 6.88 7.99
CA LEU A 129 7.28 6.57 7.85
C LEU A 129 7.97 6.98 9.15
N ARG A 130 8.30 6.00 10.00
CA ARG A 130 9.07 6.25 11.22
C ARG A 130 10.54 6.11 10.90
N VAL A 131 11.28 7.19 11.06
CA VAL A 131 12.70 7.28 10.72
C VAL A 131 13.48 7.57 11.98
N ASN A 132 14.41 6.69 12.33
CA ASN A 132 15.40 6.92 13.37
C ASN A 132 16.76 7.14 12.71
N VAL A 133 17.37 8.29 13.01
CA VAL A 133 18.68 8.68 12.50
C VAL A 133 19.67 8.62 13.65
N SER A 134 20.71 7.81 13.49
CA SER A 134 21.80 7.65 14.46
C SER A 134 23.15 7.74 13.75
N PRO A 135 24.24 8.10 14.44
CA PRO A 135 25.54 8.17 13.79
C PRO A 135 26.16 6.76 13.64
N LEU A 136 26.80 6.48 12.50
CA LEU A 136 27.61 5.25 12.32
C LEU A 136 28.89 5.28 13.16
N VAL A 137 29.38 6.49 13.46
CA VAL A 137 30.53 6.71 14.34
C VAL A 137 30.02 7.24 15.68
N ALA A 138 30.35 6.55 16.76
CA ALA A 138 29.87 6.90 18.10
C ALA A 138 30.11 8.39 18.40
N ASN A 139 29.07 9.06 18.92
CA ASN A 139 29.07 10.46 19.34
C ASN A 139 29.30 11.52 18.23
N ALA A 140 29.15 11.18 16.94
CA ALA A 140 29.26 12.18 15.87
C ALA A 140 28.13 13.24 15.91
N PHE A 141 26.92 12.83 16.29
CA PHE A 141 25.77 13.71 16.58
C PHE A 141 24.77 12.99 17.48
N THR A 142 23.85 13.73 18.09
CA THR A 142 22.78 13.16 18.92
C THR A 142 21.72 12.50 18.04
N PRO A 143 21.41 11.20 18.24
CA PRO A 143 20.36 10.52 17.49
C PRO A 143 19.00 11.20 17.65
N TYR A 144 18.17 11.13 16.61
CA TYR A 144 16.83 11.69 16.63
C TYR A 144 15.85 10.82 15.84
N GLU A 145 14.56 10.94 16.16
CA GLU A 145 13.49 10.22 15.49
C GLU A 145 12.48 11.21 14.91
N GLN A 146 11.95 10.89 13.73
CA GLN A 146 10.89 11.65 13.10
C GLN A 146 9.87 10.70 12.47
N THR A 147 8.59 10.99 12.69
CA THR A 147 7.50 10.36 11.93
C THR A 147 7.08 11.28 10.81
N LEU A 148 7.14 10.78 9.58
CA LEU A 148 6.71 11.46 8.36
C LEU A 148 5.41 10.82 7.89
N ASN A 149 4.52 11.62 7.31
CA ASN A 149 3.22 11.14 6.80
C ASN A 149 3.25 11.15 5.27
N LEU A 150 2.75 10.07 4.66
CA LEU A 150 2.65 9.92 3.21
C LEU A 150 1.22 9.51 2.86
N ASN A 151 0.44 10.46 2.35
CA ASN A 151 -0.98 10.23 2.04
C ASN A 151 -1.18 9.82 0.59
N ILE A 152 -1.55 8.57 0.36
CA ILE A 152 -1.77 8.00 -0.96
C ILE A 152 -3.27 8.03 -1.29
N GLN A 153 -3.61 8.67 -2.40
CA GLN A 153 -4.99 8.81 -2.86
C GLN A 153 -5.38 7.64 -3.75
N GLU A 154 -6.62 7.17 -3.59
CA GLU A 154 -7.19 6.14 -4.45
C GLU A 154 -7.23 6.60 -5.91
N ASN A 155 -7.14 5.65 -6.84
CA ASN A 155 -7.31 5.97 -8.25
C ASN A 155 -8.74 6.46 -8.52
N PRO A 156 -8.94 7.68 -9.05
CA PRO A 156 -10.27 8.22 -9.31
C PRO A 156 -11.10 7.38 -10.29
N VAL A 157 -10.44 6.56 -11.13
CA VAL A 157 -11.12 5.64 -12.05
C VAL A 157 -11.95 4.59 -11.30
N LYS A 158 -11.49 4.10 -10.14
CA LYS A 158 -12.24 3.13 -9.34
C LYS A 158 -13.59 3.69 -8.86
N TYR A 159 -13.64 4.95 -8.45
CA TYR A 159 -14.90 5.61 -8.08
C TYR A 159 -15.87 5.71 -9.27
N LYS A 160 -15.35 5.94 -10.48
CA LYS A 160 -16.19 5.97 -11.69
C LYS A 160 -16.79 4.59 -11.98
N TYR A 161 -15.98 3.53 -11.92
CA TYR A 161 -16.47 2.16 -12.11
C TYR A 161 -17.49 1.76 -11.04
N PHE A 162 -17.23 2.10 -9.77
CA PHE A 162 -18.19 1.87 -8.69
C PHE A 162 -19.51 2.61 -8.94
N ALA A 163 -19.47 3.88 -9.35
CA ALA A 163 -20.69 4.66 -9.63
C ALA A 163 -21.51 4.05 -10.78
N VAL A 164 -20.86 3.63 -11.86
CA VAL A 164 -21.53 2.94 -12.98
C VAL A 164 -22.14 1.62 -12.50
N PHE A 165 -21.40 0.82 -11.76
CA PHE A 165 -21.88 -0.46 -11.23
C PHE A 165 -23.06 -0.26 -10.27
N ALA A 166 -22.98 0.71 -9.36
CA ALA A 166 -24.07 1.07 -8.46
C ALA A 166 -25.33 1.53 -9.21
N ALA A 167 -25.17 2.31 -10.29
CA ALA A 167 -26.28 2.73 -11.14
C ALA A 167 -26.97 1.54 -11.84
N ILE A 168 -26.20 0.56 -12.29
CA ILE A 168 -26.72 -0.68 -12.88
C ILE A 168 -27.52 -1.46 -11.81
N LEU A 169 -26.93 -1.71 -10.63
CA LEU A 169 -27.60 -2.43 -9.54
C LEU A 169 -28.89 -1.74 -9.09
N LEU A 170 -28.87 -0.42 -8.96
CA LEU A 170 -30.04 0.37 -8.60
C LEU A 170 -31.13 0.28 -9.69
N SER A 171 -30.74 0.32 -10.97
CA SER A 171 -31.67 0.17 -12.09
C SER A 171 -32.30 -1.23 -12.13
N VAL A 172 -31.51 -2.28 -11.89
CA VAL A 172 -32.00 -3.66 -11.78
C VAL A 172 -33.00 -3.77 -10.64
N GLY A 173 -32.67 -3.23 -9.46
CA GLY A 173 -33.58 -3.18 -8.32
C GLY A 173 -34.88 -2.46 -8.67
N LEU A 174 -34.79 -1.26 -9.26
CA LEU A 174 -35.92 -0.43 -9.66
C LEU A 174 -36.86 -1.16 -10.62
N LEU A 175 -36.32 -1.75 -11.68
CA LEU A 175 -37.11 -2.53 -12.64
C LEU A 175 -37.75 -3.75 -11.97
N GLY A 176 -37.02 -4.44 -11.08
CA GLY A 176 -37.56 -5.56 -10.31
C GLY A 176 -38.74 -5.14 -9.43
N GLY A 177 -38.59 -4.08 -8.64
CA GLY A 177 -39.65 -3.54 -7.80
C GLY A 177 -40.85 -3.05 -8.62
N TRP A 178 -40.60 -2.46 -9.79
CA TRP A 178 -41.65 -2.03 -10.70
C TRP A 178 -42.46 -3.19 -11.27
N VAL A 179 -41.80 -4.27 -11.70
CA VAL A 179 -42.47 -5.47 -12.24
C VAL A 179 -43.26 -6.17 -11.14
N ILE A 180 -42.66 -6.36 -9.96
CA ILE A 180 -43.33 -6.99 -8.80
C ILE A 180 -44.52 -6.16 -8.31
N GLY A 181 -44.39 -4.83 -8.31
CA GLY A 181 -45.46 -3.91 -7.94
C GLY A 181 -46.56 -3.77 -9.01
N GLY A 182 -46.37 -4.33 -10.21
CA GLY A 182 -47.36 -4.35 -11.27
C GLY A 182 -48.54 -5.24 -10.88
N GLN A 183 -49.72 -4.65 -10.74
CA GLN A 183 -50.96 -5.36 -10.37
C GLN A 183 -51.54 -6.10 -11.59
N GLU A 184 -50.84 -7.13 -12.07
CA GLU A 184 -51.44 -8.12 -12.96
C GLU A 184 -52.44 -8.98 -12.18
N GLU A 185 -53.65 -9.15 -12.70
CA GLU A 185 -54.67 -10.01 -12.08
C GLU A 185 -54.18 -11.46 -12.06
N LEU A 186 -54.24 -12.09 -10.88
CA LEU A 186 -53.91 -13.49 -10.71
C LEU A 186 -54.96 -14.34 -11.44
N ARG A 187 -54.54 -15.17 -12.40
CA ARG A 187 -55.44 -16.13 -13.03
C ARG A 187 -55.79 -17.22 -12.01
N GLN A 188 -57.00 -17.76 -12.12
CA GLN A 188 -57.51 -18.77 -11.19
C GLN A 188 -56.58 -20.00 -11.16
N GLY A 189 -55.97 -20.27 -10.00
CA GLY A 189 -54.99 -21.34 -9.82
C GLY A 189 -53.51 -20.92 -9.86
N GLU A 190 -53.19 -19.65 -10.11
CA GLU A 190 -51.82 -19.12 -10.08
C GLU A 190 -51.45 -18.50 -8.72
N ILE A 191 -50.20 -18.69 -8.29
CA ILE A 191 -49.67 -18.22 -6.98
C ILE A 191 -49.00 -16.83 -7.11
N ALA A 192 -48.56 -16.44 -8.31
CA ALA A 192 -47.95 -15.14 -8.60
C ALA A 192 -48.21 -14.74 -10.06
N PRO A 193 -48.22 -13.43 -10.38
CA PRO A 193 -48.44 -12.96 -11.75
C PRO A 193 -47.38 -13.47 -12.74
N GLN A 194 -47.76 -13.57 -14.02
CA GLN A 194 -46.89 -14.12 -15.07
C GLN A 194 -45.57 -13.33 -15.20
N SER A 195 -45.63 -12.00 -15.10
CA SER A 195 -44.46 -11.12 -15.11
C SER A 195 -43.47 -11.40 -13.96
N VAL A 196 -43.98 -11.64 -12.76
CA VAL A 196 -43.18 -11.99 -11.56
C VAL A 196 -42.55 -13.37 -11.71
N ARG A 197 -43.30 -14.34 -12.24
CA ARG A 197 -42.79 -15.69 -12.51
C ARG A 197 -41.66 -15.66 -13.54
N LEU A 198 -41.84 -14.93 -14.64
CA LEU A 198 -40.80 -14.76 -15.67
C LEU A 198 -39.55 -14.10 -15.09
N LEU A 199 -39.71 -13.08 -14.24
CA LEU A 199 -38.59 -12.43 -13.56
C LEU A 199 -37.83 -13.39 -12.65
N LEU A 200 -38.52 -14.16 -11.81
CA LEU A 200 -37.91 -15.15 -10.92
C LEU A 200 -37.24 -16.30 -11.68
N SER A 201 -37.86 -16.77 -12.77
CA SER A 201 -37.27 -17.78 -13.65
C SER A 201 -36.01 -17.26 -14.33
N ALA A 202 -36.03 -16.03 -14.86
CA ALA A 202 -34.85 -15.41 -15.47
C ALA A 202 -33.71 -15.23 -14.46
N LEU A 203 -34.01 -14.76 -13.24
CA LEU A 203 -33.02 -14.63 -12.17
C LEU A 203 -32.43 -15.98 -11.77
N THR A 204 -33.26 -17.03 -11.68
CA THR A 204 -32.78 -18.39 -11.40
C THR A 204 -31.82 -18.88 -12.48
N VAL A 205 -32.14 -18.67 -13.76
CA VAL A 205 -31.25 -19.04 -14.88
C VAL A 205 -29.94 -18.26 -14.80
N VAL A 206 -29.98 -16.95 -14.58
CA VAL A 206 -28.78 -16.11 -14.43
C VAL A 206 -27.95 -16.58 -13.23
N ALA A 207 -28.56 -16.89 -12.09
CA ALA A 207 -27.87 -17.41 -10.91
C ALA A 207 -27.19 -18.75 -11.20
N ILE A 208 -27.88 -19.68 -11.89
CA ILE A 208 -27.29 -20.96 -12.30
C ILE A 208 -26.11 -20.74 -13.24
N VAL A 209 -26.27 -19.93 -14.29
CA VAL A 209 -25.19 -19.62 -15.24
C VAL A 209 -24.01 -18.97 -14.53
N THR A 210 -24.26 -18.06 -13.59
CA THR A 210 -23.22 -17.39 -12.81
C THR A 210 -22.51 -18.37 -11.89
N LEU A 211 -23.24 -19.25 -11.19
CA LEU A 211 -22.65 -20.28 -10.34
C LEU A 211 -21.85 -21.31 -11.16
N LEU A 212 -22.34 -21.69 -12.35
CA LEU A 212 -21.61 -22.57 -13.27
C LEU A 212 -20.35 -21.87 -13.78
N PHE A 213 -20.45 -20.60 -14.18
CA PHE A 213 -19.30 -19.83 -14.61
C PHE A 213 -18.26 -19.70 -13.48
N ILE A 214 -18.68 -19.37 -12.25
CA ILE A 214 -17.79 -19.29 -11.09
C ILE A 214 -17.16 -20.64 -10.79
N ASN A 215 -17.90 -21.75 -10.79
CA ASN A 215 -17.35 -23.08 -10.53
C ASN A 215 -16.39 -23.52 -11.63
N ILE A 216 -16.75 -23.32 -12.91
CA ILE A 216 -15.88 -23.65 -14.05
C ILE A 216 -14.63 -22.76 -14.02
N SER A 217 -14.77 -21.46 -13.77
CA SER A 217 -13.63 -20.55 -13.66
C SER A 217 -12.75 -20.86 -12.44
N ALA A 218 -13.32 -21.27 -11.32
CA ALA A 218 -12.57 -21.69 -10.14
C ALA A 218 -11.84 -23.02 -10.38
N GLU A 219 -12.48 -24.01 -11.00
CA GLU A 219 -11.89 -25.30 -11.33
C GLU A 219 -10.85 -25.18 -12.45
N VAL A 220 -11.06 -24.29 -13.42
CA VAL A 220 -10.06 -23.93 -14.44
C VAL A 220 -8.92 -23.15 -13.79
N ALA A 221 -9.17 -22.24 -12.84
CA ALA A 221 -8.12 -21.54 -12.09
C ALA A 221 -7.35 -22.48 -11.15
N GLU A 222 -7.97 -23.53 -10.62
CA GLU A 222 -7.32 -24.55 -9.77
C GLU A 222 -6.58 -25.59 -10.62
N ALA A 223 -7.12 -25.98 -11.78
CA ALA A 223 -6.45 -26.84 -12.77
C ALA A 223 -5.29 -26.12 -13.50
N HIS A 224 -5.37 -24.80 -13.67
CA HIS A 224 -4.24 -23.94 -14.06
C HIS A 224 -3.46 -23.36 -12.88
N GLY A 225 -3.82 -23.71 -11.64
CA GLY A 225 -3.10 -23.33 -10.40
C GLY A 225 -1.73 -23.97 -10.27
N SER A 226 -1.35 -24.80 -11.24
CA SER A 226 -0.01 -25.36 -11.44
C SER A 226 0.60 -24.99 -12.81
N GLY A 227 -0.04 -24.08 -13.55
CA GLY A 227 0.10 -23.94 -14.99
C GLY A 227 0.27 -22.52 -15.53
N HIS A 228 0.52 -21.51 -14.68
CA HIS A 228 1.37 -20.41 -15.13
C HIS A 228 2.78 -20.96 -15.15
N SER A 229 3.20 -21.44 -16.32
CA SER A 229 4.62 -21.58 -16.61
C SER A 229 5.23 -20.19 -16.46
N SER A 230 5.67 -19.83 -15.25
CA SER A 230 6.86 -19.01 -15.13
C SER A 230 7.88 -19.75 -16.00
N GLY A 231 8.13 -19.23 -17.20
CA GLY A 231 9.13 -19.83 -18.06
C GLY A 231 10.37 -19.87 -17.19
N LYS A 232 10.83 -21.08 -16.80
CA LYS A 232 11.83 -21.33 -15.75
C LYS A 232 12.92 -20.28 -15.86
N GLU A 233 12.73 -19.17 -15.16
CA GLU A 233 13.72 -18.13 -15.17
C GLU A 233 14.80 -18.72 -14.28
N GLU A 234 15.98 -18.94 -14.85
CA GLU A 234 17.07 -19.53 -14.10
C GLU A 234 17.46 -18.54 -13.02
N ILE A 235 16.93 -18.75 -11.81
CA ILE A 235 17.21 -17.89 -10.66
C ILE A 235 18.68 -18.07 -10.31
N ALA A 236 19.43 -16.97 -10.29
CA ALA A 236 20.82 -16.98 -9.88
C ALA A 236 20.97 -17.64 -8.49
N PRO A 237 22.10 -18.31 -8.20
CA PRO A 237 22.27 -18.97 -6.93
C PRO A 237 22.22 -17.96 -5.76
N SER A 238 21.68 -18.40 -4.62
CA SER A 238 21.63 -17.58 -3.38
C SER A 238 23.01 -17.26 -2.80
N VAL A 239 24.06 -17.93 -3.27
CA VAL A 239 25.45 -17.71 -2.90
C VAL A 239 26.31 -17.72 -4.15
N GLN A 240 27.16 -16.71 -4.30
CA GLN A 240 28.17 -16.69 -5.35
C GLN A 240 29.51 -16.24 -4.79
N LYS A 241 30.58 -16.91 -5.23
CA LYS A 241 31.96 -16.57 -4.91
C LYS A 241 32.65 -16.07 -6.17
N SER A 242 33.27 -14.90 -6.11
CA SER A 242 34.01 -14.31 -7.23
C SER A 242 35.16 -13.45 -6.74
N GLN A 243 36.37 -13.68 -7.26
CA GLN A 243 37.56 -12.85 -7.01
C GLN A 243 37.80 -12.46 -5.53
N GLY A 244 37.68 -13.42 -4.60
CA GLY A 244 37.91 -13.15 -3.18
C GLY A 244 36.67 -12.65 -2.41
N LEU A 245 35.52 -12.53 -3.06
CA LEU A 245 34.25 -12.07 -2.51
C LEU A 245 33.25 -13.23 -2.43
N GLU A 246 32.60 -13.40 -1.29
CA GLU A 246 31.39 -14.21 -1.13
C GLU A 246 30.21 -13.28 -0.88
N VAL A 247 29.22 -13.34 -1.78
CA VAL A 247 27.93 -12.66 -1.60
C VAL A 247 26.87 -13.74 -1.36
N ARG A 248 26.04 -13.53 -0.34
CA ARG A 248 24.99 -14.46 0.06
C ARG A 248 23.71 -13.70 0.38
N VAL A 249 22.61 -14.13 -0.23
CA VAL A 249 21.25 -13.77 0.20
C VAL A 249 20.73 -14.91 1.07
N GLU A 250 20.22 -14.57 2.24
CA GLU A 250 19.63 -15.52 3.20
C GLU A 250 18.39 -14.91 3.86
N GLY A 251 17.62 -15.75 4.54
CA GLY A 251 16.38 -15.34 5.22
C GLY A 251 15.22 -16.28 4.93
N ASN A 252 14.00 -15.75 5.05
CA ASN A 252 12.78 -16.48 4.75
C ASN A 252 12.70 -16.83 3.25
N LYS A 253 12.49 -18.12 2.96
CA LYS A 253 12.16 -18.63 1.62
C LYS A 253 10.67 -18.84 1.41
N ASN A 254 9.93 -18.91 2.51
CA ASN A 254 8.47 -18.97 2.53
C ASN A 254 7.98 -17.77 3.34
N ALA A 255 7.04 -17.03 2.78
CA ALA A 255 6.39 -15.90 3.40
C ALA A 255 4.86 -16.08 3.34
N THR A 256 4.14 -15.20 4.03
CA THR A 256 2.67 -15.17 4.01
C THR A 256 2.24 -13.73 3.81
N VAL A 257 1.23 -13.50 2.96
CA VAL A 257 0.68 -12.16 2.74
C VAL A 257 0.35 -11.46 4.07
N GLY A 258 0.75 -10.21 4.20
CA GLY A 258 0.48 -9.41 5.41
C GLY A 258 1.45 -9.67 6.58
N LYS A 259 2.40 -10.60 6.46
CA LYS A 259 3.45 -10.85 7.47
C LYS A 259 4.82 -10.40 6.96
N LEU A 260 5.67 -9.97 7.89
CA LEU A 260 7.05 -9.60 7.59
C LEU A 260 7.91 -10.85 7.35
N ALA A 261 8.59 -10.88 6.21
CA ALA A 261 9.66 -11.82 5.89
C ALA A 261 11.02 -11.16 6.18
N ASN A 262 11.92 -11.90 6.84
CA ASN A 262 13.27 -11.42 7.12
C ASN A 262 14.19 -11.79 5.96
N LEU A 263 14.94 -10.80 5.46
CA LEU A 263 15.89 -10.96 4.38
C LEU A 263 17.22 -10.32 4.78
N THR A 264 18.32 -10.96 4.40
CA THR A 264 19.66 -10.47 4.71
C THR A 264 20.61 -10.76 3.57
N VAL A 265 21.41 -9.75 3.22
CA VAL A 265 22.58 -9.90 2.36
C VAL A 265 23.81 -9.90 3.25
N ASN A 266 24.70 -10.87 3.04
CA ASN A 266 26.03 -10.89 3.65
C ASN A 266 27.10 -10.81 2.56
N VAL A 267 28.11 -10.00 2.83
CA VAL A 267 29.27 -9.82 1.95
C VAL A 267 30.55 -10.02 2.76
N LYS A 268 31.31 -11.07 2.40
CA LYS A 268 32.52 -11.49 3.13
C LYS A 268 33.68 -11.74 2.19
N ASP A 269 34.88 -11.57 2.72
CA ASP A 269 36.11 -11.96 2.05
C ASP A 269 36.27 -13.48 2.13
N THR A 270 36.48 -14.16 1.00
CA THR A 270 36.54 -15.63 0.97
C THR A 270 37.79 -16.20 1.63
N ALA A 271 38.88 -15.42 1.72
CA ALA A 271 40.15 -15.88 2.28
C ALA A 271 40.20 -15.70 3.80
N THR A 272 39.69 -14.58 4.29
CA THR A 272 39.76 -14.21 5.72
C THR A 272 38.46 -14.46 6.48
N GLY A 273 37.33 -14.64 5.77
CA GLY A 273 35.99 -14.73 6.35
C GLY A 273 35.48 -13.42 6.97
N GLN A 274 36.26 -12.34 6.86
CA GLN A 274 35.95 -11.04 7.45
C GLN A 274 34.93 -10.27 6.59
N PRO A 275 34.11 -9.41 7.20
CA PRO A 275 33.13 -8.60 6.47
C PRO A 275 33.80 -7.56 5.57
N ILE A 276 33.18 -7.29 4.42
CA ILE A 276 33.65 -6.26 3.48
C ILE A 276 32.66 -5.09 3.49
N LYS A 277 33.20 -3.88 3.70
CA LYS A 277 32.42 -2.65 3.96
C LYS A 277 32.30 -1.73 2.75
N ASP A 278 33.13 -1.94 1.75
CA ASP A 278 33.27 -1.12 0.55
C ASP A 278 32.60 -1.76 -0.68
N VAL A 279 31.42 -2.33 -0.46
CA VAL A 279 30.57 -2.93 -1.49
C VAL A 279 29.26 -2.17 -1.62
N GLY A 280 28.99 -1.70 -2.83
CA GLY A 280 27.70 -1.16 -3.23
C GLY A 280 26.73 -2.31 -3.52
N LEU A 281 25.53 -2.21 -2.97
CA LEU A 281 24.44 -3.16 -3.15
C LEU A 281 23.32 -2.53 -3.98
N GLN A 282 22.81 -3.31 -4.94
CA GLN A 282 21.51 -3.10 -5.56
C GLN A 282 20.64 -4.31 -5.25
N VAL A 283 19.59 -4.11 -4.46
CA VAL A 283 18.65 -5.16 -4.05
C VAL A 283 17.32 -4.88 -4.74
N LYS A 284 16.67 -5.93 -5.25
CA LYS A 284 15.31 -5.87 -5.80
C LYS A 284 14.50 -7.06 -5.31
N ALA A 285 13.26 -6.83 -4.90
CA ALA A 285 12.25 -7.87 -4.81
C ALA A 285 11.33 -7.75 -6.02
N ILE A 286 11.18 -8.85 -6.76
CA ILE A 286 10.47 -8.90 -8.04
C ILE A 286 9.40 -9.98 -7.96
N ALA A 287 8.13 -9.64 -8.15
CA ALA A 287 7.05 -10.62 -8.31
C ALA A 287 7.23 -11.35 -9.65
N LEU A 288 7.30 -12.68 -9.61
CA LEU A 288 7.67 -13.51 -10.76
C LEU A 288 6.55 -13.64 -11.81
N GLU A 289 5.29 -13.44 -11.42
CA GLU A 289 4.13 -13.56 -12.31
C GLU A 289 4.19 -12.51 -13.45
N ASP A 290 4.41 -11.25 -13.08
CA ASP A 290 4.38 -10.11 -14.01
C ASP A 290 5.75 -9.39 -14.15
N ASN A 291 6.82 -9.96 -13.58
CA ASN A 291 8.14 -9.35 -13.48
C ASN A 291 8.10 -7.92 -12.88
N LEU A 292 7.25 -7.74 -11.87
CA LEU A 292 6.99 -6.46 -11.23
C LEU A 292 7.96 -6.25 -10.07
N THR A 293 8.75 -5.17 -10.10
CA THR A 293 9.57 -4.78 -8.94
C THR A 293 8.69 -4.19 -7.85
N VAL A 294 8.61 -4.85 -6.70
CA VAL A 294 7.81 -4.40 -5.55
C VAL A 294 8.65 -3.63 -4.53
N PHE A 295 9.95 -3.91 -4.46
CA PHE A 295 10.91 -3.20 -3.64
C PHE A 295 12.26 -3.09 -4.33
N ALA A 296 12.94 -1.97 -4.16
CA ALA A 296 14.34 -1.85 -4.53
C ALA A 296 15.12 -0.99 -3.53
N TYR A 297 16.38 -1.33 -3.32
CA TYR A 297 17.32 -0.55 -2.51
C TYR A 297 18.63 -0.40 -3.25
N LYS A 298 19.23 0.79 -3.16
CA LYS A 298 20.58 1.06 -3.64
C LYS A 298 21.36 1.74 -2.54
N GLY A 299 22.44 1.11 -2.10
CA GLY A 299 23.29 1.67 -1.03
C GLY A 299 24.50 0.80 -0.76
N VAL A 300 24.94 0.75 0.50
CA VAL A 300 26.13 -0.01 0.93
C VAL A 300 25.79 -0.98 2.05
N THR A 301 26.71 -1.89 2.35
CA THR A 301 26.67 -2.73 3.55
C THR A 301 26.97 -1.94 4.83
N ASP A 302 26.54 -2.47 5.97
CA ASP A 302 26.90 -1.97 7.29
C ASP A 302 28.34 -2.34 7.70
N GLN A 303 28.72 -2.03 8.95
CA GLN A 303 30.03 -2.35 9.49
C GLN A 303 30.29 -3.86 9.66
N GLU A 304 29.25 -4.70 9.56
CA GLU A 304 29.35 -6.15 9.59
C GLU A 304 29.31 -6.77 8.18
N GLY A 305 29.34 -5.93 7.12
CA GLY A 305 29.25 -6.40 5.74
C GLY A 305 27.86 -6.92 5.39
N LYS A 306 26.82 -6.42 6.07
CA LYS A 306 25.44 -6.88 5.91
C LYS A 306 24.49 -5.78 5.50
N LEU A 307 23.37 -6.21 4.94
CA LEU A 307 22.13 -5.44 4.88
C LEU A 307 21.02 -6.36 5.36
N THR A 308 20.28 -5.95 6.38
CA THR A 308 19.11 -6.68 6.87
C THR A 308 17.87 -5.82 6.72
N TRP A 309 16.82 -6.41 6.18
CA TRP A 309 15.50 -5.78 6.11
C TRP A 309 14.41 -6.82 6.30
N GLN A 310 13.25 -6.31 6.65
CA GLN A 310 12.00 -7.05 6.76
C GLN A 310 11.01 -6.42 5.80
N GLU A 311 10.41 -7.25 4.97
CA GLU A 311 9.47 -6.82 3.94
C GLU A 311 8.19 -7.63 4.06
N GLN A 312 7.06 -6.95 3.92
CA GLN A 312 5.78 -7.61 3.77
C GLN A 312 5.44 -7.73 2.28
N PHE A 313 5.24 -8.96 1.83
CA PHE A 313 4.62 -9.23 0.54
C PHE A 313 3.10 -9.03 0.66
N PHE A 314 2.52 -8.29 -0.27
CA PHE A 314 1.10 -7.93 -0.25
C PHE A 314 0.24 -8.76 -1.21
N ASP A 315 0.87 -9.49 -2.13
CA ASP A 315 0.23 -10.48 -3.00
C ASP A 315 0.76 -11.90 -2.72
N GLY A 316 0.05 -12.90 -3.23
CA GLY A 316 0.43 -14.31 -3.08
C GLY A 316 1.32 -14.85 -4.21
N ALA A 317 1.91 -13.99 -5.05
CA ALA A 317 2.76 -14.44 -6.13
C ALA A 317 4.15 -14.84 -5.58
N PRO A 318 4.82 -15.85 -6.18
CA PRO A 318 6.22 -16.11 -5.90
C PRO A 318 7.08 -14.89 -6.25
N HIS A 319 8.07 -14.59 -5.41
CA HIS A 319 8.99 -13.48 -5.60
C HIS A 319 10.42 -13.94 -5.78
N LYS A 320 11.23 -13.14 -6.49
CA LYS A 320 12.68 -13.26 -6.58
C LYS A 320 13.32 -12.06 -5.90
N VAL A 321 14.12 -12.32 -4.87
CA VAL A 321 15.02 -11.33 -4.26
C VAL A 321 16.34 -11.40 -4.99
N GLU A 322 16.61 -10.42 -5.84
CA GLU A 322 17.83 -10.30 -6.62
C GLU A 322 18.78 -9.27 -5.99
N VAL A 323 20.06 -9.60 -5.93
CA VAL A 323 21.09 -8.73 -5.38
C VAL A 323 22.30 -8.68 -6.30
N GLU A 324 22.66 -7.46 -6.68
CA GLU A 324 23.91 -7.17 -7.38
C GLU A 324 24.88 -6.46 -6.43
N ALA A 325 26.05 -7.06 -6.25
CA ALA A 325 27.15 -6.48 -5.50
C ALA A 325 28.19 -5.89 -6.47
N THR A 326 28.59 -4.65 -6.22
CA THR A 326 29.54 -3.88 -7.04
C THR A 326 30.58 -3.20 -6.15
N PRO A 327 31.80 -2.93 -6.65
CA PRO A 327 32.76 -2.13 -5.90
C PRO A 327 32.18 -0.74 -5.61
N SER A 328 32.26 -0.28 -4.36
CA SER A 328 31.85 1.09 -4.04
C SER A 328 32.74 2.12 -4.77
N PRO A 329 32.20 3.28 -5.17
CA PRO A 329 33.00 4.35 -5.77
C PRO A 329 34.18 4.72 -4.85
N GLY A 330 35.40 4.68 -5.39
CA GLY A 330 36.62 4.97 -4.63
C GLY A 330 37.19 3.80 -3.79
N SER A 331 36.59 2.60 -3.87
CA SER A 331 37.18 1.41 -3.26
C SER A 331 38.51 1.03 -3.92
N LYS A 332 39.49 0.64 -3.08
CA LYS A 332 40.76 0.05 -3.53
C LYS A 332 40.57 -1.37 -4.06
N ARG A 333 39.52 -2.07 -3.64
CA ARG A 333 39.17 -3.41 -4.07
C ARG A 333 38.31 -3.30 -5.33
N GLN A 334 38.74 -3.97 -6.39
CA GLN A 334 38.00 -4.03 -7.65
C GLN A 334 37.63 -5.48 -7.94
N PHE A 335 36.38 -5.71 -8.34
CA PHE A 335 35.83 -7.02 -8.67
C PHE A 335 34.66 -6.86 -9.66
N PRO A 336 34.37 -7.86 -10.52
CA PRO A 336 33.22 -7.81 -11.42
C PRO A 336 31.91 -7.87 -10.63
N VAL A 337 30.82 -7.40 -11.24
CA VAL A 337 29.49 -7.49 -10.63
C VAL A 337 29.17 -8.94 -10.24
N VAL A 338 28.82 -9.15 -8.97
CA VAL A 338 28.41 -10.47 -8.45
C VAL A 338 26.90 -10.45 -8.28
N LYS A 339 26.20 -11.41 -8.88
CA LYS A 339 24.74 -11.49 -8.86
C LYS A 339 24.30 -12.74 -8.11
N VAL A 340 23.48 -12.56 -7.10
CA VAL A 340 22.85 -13.66 -6.37
C VAL A 340 21.35 -13.43 -6.31
N ALA A 341 20.59 -14.52 -6.22
CA ALA A 341 19.15 -14.40 -6.07
C ALA A 341 18.59 -15.50 -5.15
N GLN A 342 17.46 -15.21 -4.53
CA GLN A 342 16.69 -16.18 -3.75
C GLN A 342 15.22 -16.06 -4.12
N GLU A 343 14.61 -17.20 -4.42
CA GLU A 343 13.16 -17.31 -4.54
C GLU A 343 12.51 -17.28 -3.15
N VAL A 344 11.39 -16.57 -3.07
CA VAL A 344 10.53 -16.50 -1.90
C VAL A 344 9.11 -16.89 -2.34
N GLU A 345 8.67 -18.08 -1.95
CA GLU A 345 7.28 -18.49 -2.11
C GLU A 345 6.41 -17.72 -1.14
N VAL A 346 5.29 -17.16 -1.61
CA VAL A 346 4.38 -16.36 -0.78
C VAL A 346 3.02 -17.02 -0.73
N GLU A 347 2.58 -17.38 0.47
CA GLU A 347 1.24 -17.91 0.69
C GLU A 347 0.21 -16.77 0.65
N GLY A 348 -0.67 -16.81 -0.36
CA GLY A 348 -1.80 -15.90 -0.50
C GLY A 348 -2.86 -16.09 0.59
N ILE A 349 -3.33 -14.99 1.19
CA ILE A 349 -4.45 -15.01 2.15
C ILE A 349 -5.70 -14.42 1.51
N ALA A 350 -6.77 -15.21 1.49
CA ALA A 350 -8.10 -14.79 1.10
C ALA A 350 -8.64 -13.65 2.01
N PRO A 351 -9.37 -12.65 1.46
CA PRO A 351 -10.01 -11.62 2.28
C PRO A 351 -10.93 -12.23 3.36
N PRO A 352 -10.90 -11.73 4.61
CA PRO A 352 -11.72 -12.27 5.70
C PRO A 352 -13.21 -12.30 5.35
N MET A 353 -13.92 -13.34 5.81
CA MET A 353 -15.34 -13.56 5.48
C MET A 353 -16.22 -12.35 5.84
N TYR A 354 -15.98 -11.70 6.97
CA TYR A 354 -16.78 -10.55 7.39
C TYR A 354 -16.65 -9.36 6.42
N VAL A 355 -15.48 -9.13 5.82
CA VAL A 355 -15.27 -8.07 4.81
C VAL A 355 -16.11 -8.35 3.57
N ARG A 356 -16.13 -9.63 3.14
CA ARG A 356 -16.95 -10.07 2.00
C ARG A 356 -18.44 -9.87 2.29
N LEU A 357 -18.90 -10.16 3.51
CA LEU A 357 -20.29 -9.96 3.93
C LEU A 357 -20.69 -8.48 3.96
N ILE A 358 -19.78 -7.58 4.34
CA ILE A 358 -20.02 -6.13 4.30
C ILE A 358 -20.19 -5.64 2.85
N GLY A 359 -19.32 -6.09 1.94
CA GLY A 359 -19.47 -5.79 0.51
C GLY A 359 -20.79 -6.31 -0.05
N LEU A 360 -21.14 -7.56 0.27
CA LEU A 360 -22.43 -8.15 -0.12
C LEU A 360 -23.61 -7.35 0.42
N PHE A 361 -23.54 -6.89 1.67
CA PHE A 361 -24.57 -6.05 2.28
C PHE A 361 -24.75 -4.74 1.50
N TYR A 362 -23.67 -4.03 1.15
CA TYR A 362 -23.78 -2.78 0.39
C TYR A 362 -24.40 -2.99 -1.00
N PHE A 363 -23.95 -3.99 -1.75
CA PHE A 363 -24.51 -4.26 -3.07
C PHE A 363 -25.97 -4.69 -3.00
N THR A 364 -26.33 -5.50 -2.01
CA THR A 364 -27.73 -5.91 -1.77
C THR A 364 -28.59 -4.72 -1.35
N ALA A 365 -28.07 -3.82 -0.51
CA ALA A 365 -28.77 -2.61 -0.09
C ALA A 365 -29.06 -1.68 -1.28
N ILE A 366 -28.12 -1.50 -2.20
CA ILE A 366 -28.34 -0.69 -3.43
C ILE A 366 -29.49 -1.28 -4.27
N VAL A 367 -29.51 -2.59 -4.47
CA VAL A 367 -30.60 -3.28 -5.19
C VAL A 367 -31.93 -3.12 -4.43
N GLY A 368 -31.92 -3.32 -3.10
CA GLY A 368 -33.11 -3.19 -2.26
C GLY A 368 -33.70 -1.77 -2.26
N ILE A 369 -32.85 -0.74 -2.25
CA ILE A 369 -33.26 0.66 -2.40
C ILE A 369 -33.91 0.87 -3.77
N GLY A 370 -33.30 0.36 -4.85
CA GLY A 370 -33.90 0.36 -6.18
C GLY A 370 -35.30 -0.27 -6.17
N MET A 371 -35.43 -1.47 -5.62
CA MET A 371 -36.69 -2.21 -5.55
C MET A 371 -37.77 -1.45 -4.76
N ALA A 372 -37.42 -0.90 -3.60
CA ALA A 372 -38.34 -0.08 -2.81
C ALA A 372 -38.84 1.13 -3.62
N MET A 373 -37.98 1.82 -4.37
CA MET A 373 -38.39 2.91 -5.25
C MET A 373 -39.35 2.42 -6.34
N GLY A 374 -39.06 1.30 -7.01
CA GLY A 374 -39.94 0.71 -8.03
C GLY A 374 -41.33 0.38 -7.50
N LEU A 375 -41.40 -0.24 -6.32
CA LEU A 375 -42.66 -0.56 -5.64
C LEU A 375 -43.44 0.70 -5.24
N LEU A 376 -42.75 1.71 -4.69
CA LEU A 376 -43.37 2.99 -4.31
C LEU A 376 -43.95 3.72 -5.53
N ILE A 377 -43.26 3.70 -6.67
CA ILE A 377 -43.76 4.31 -7.90
C ILE A 377 -45.04 3.62 -8.37
N GLN A 378 -45.08 2.28 -8.36
CA GLN A 378 -46.29 1.53 -8.70
C GLN A 378 -47.44 1.79 -7.72
N HIS A 379 -47.14 1.85 -6.41
CA HIS A 379 -48.15 2.13 -5.40
C HIS A 379 -48.79 3.51 -5.58
N ARG A 380 -47.99 4.53 -5.92
CA ARG A 380 -48.45 5.90 -6.18
C ARG A 380 -49.22 6.06 -7.49
N ARG A 381 -49.06 5.13 -8.44
CA ARG A 381 -49.80 5.13 -9.71
C ARG A 381 -51.24 4.64 -9.59
N LYS A 382 -51.67 4.19 -8.41
CA LYS A 382 -53.09 3.96 -8.14
C LYS A 382 -53.87 5.26 -8.40
N PRO A 383 -54.85 5.26 -9.32
CA PRO A 383 -55.93 6.24 -9.22
C PRO A 383 -56.59 6.01 -7.86
N GLN A 384 -56.86 7.08 -7.11
CA GLN A 384 -57.88 7.03 -6.08
C GLN A 384 -59.16 6.52 -6.76
N ALA A 385 -59.49 5.25 -6.58
CA ALA A 385 -60.82 4.75 -6.90
C ALA A 385 -61.79 5.62 -6.12
N GLY A 386 -62.72 6.24 -6.85
CA GLY A 386 -63.49 7.40 -6.41
C GLY A 386 -64.11 7.23 -5.04
N ALA A 387 -64.02 8.29 -4.25
CA ALA A 387 -65.06 8.62 -3.29
C ALA A 387 -66.34 8.87 -4.10
N ASN A 388 -67.20 7.84 -4.17
CA ASN A 388 -68.62 7.98 -4.46
C ASN A 388 -69.37 7.68 -3.16
#